data_AF-A0A2E5WKI7-F1
#
_entry.id   AF-A0A2E5WKI7-F1
#
_cell.length_a   1.000
_cell.length_b   1.000
_cell.length_c   1.000
_cell.angle_alpha   90.00
_cell.angle_beta   90.00
_cell.angle_gamma   90.00
#
_symmetry.space_group_name_H-M   'P 1'
#
loop_
_entity.id
_entity.type
_entity.pdbx_description
1 polymer ?
#
loop_
_entity_poly.entity_id
_entity_poly.type
_entity_poly.pdbx_seq_one_letter_code
_entity_poly.pdbx_strand_id
1 'polypeptide(L)'
;MKIKTLIRYSYIVLSLLLISCGEDGDGGGTPTPTPTDPLDAQAALLNGNWKVKDANSVTKDGTIVDVFITMTLNISGGTKDGGNYSTSHNEDSGTEVWPNSGSWTFQGGDKNKLQRNDGVVMSISVTESTLRTSFTVSGGIKDGNWVFDFIK
;
A
#
# COMPACT_ATOMS: atom_id res chain seq x y z
N MET A 1 28.85 -70.23 -2.15
CA MET A 1 29.21 -70.06 -0.73
C MET A 1 27.95 -69.65 0.02
N LYS A 2 27.47 -70.49 0.93
CA LYS A 2 26.20 -70.34 1.66
C LYS A 2 26.48 -69.65 2.99
N ILE A 3 25.78 -68.56 3.31
CA ILE A 3 25.72 -68.05 4.68
C ILE A 3 24.24 -68.00 5.08
N LYS A 4 23.90 -68.84 6.06
CA LYS A 4 22.67 -68.81 6.83
C LYS A 4 23.00 -68.07 8.12
N THR A 5 22.19 -67.09 8.53
CA THR A 5 22.00 -66.81 9.96
C THR A 5 20.59 -66.28 10.14
N LEU A 6 19.82 -67.05 10.91
CA LEU A 6 18.47 -66.79 11.36
C LEU A 6 18.56 -66.13 12.73
N ILE A 7 17.82 -65.03 12.96
CA ILE A 7 17.42 -64.61 14.30
C ILE A 7 15.90 -64.37 14.25
N ARG A 8 15.18 -65.09 15.11
CA ARG A 8 13.74 -65.01 15.39
C ARG A 8 13.53 -64.46 16.81
N TYR A 9 12.29 -64.09 17.10
CA TYR A 9 11.62 -63.66 18.36
C TYR A 9 11.24 -62.17 18.35
N SER A 10 9.98 -61.75 18.60
CA SER A 10 8.70 -62.44 18.78
C SER A 10 7.55 -61.39 18.76
N TYR A 11 6.33 -61.86 18.46
CA TYR A 11 5.00 -61.22 18.38
C TYR A 11 4.63 -60.23 19.53
N ILE A 12 3.74 -59.22 19.35
CA ILE A 12 2.25 -59.25 19.32
C ILE A 12 1.72 -57.89 18.75
N VAL A 13 1.06 -57.84 17.58
CA VAL A 13 -0.39 -57.62 17.27
C VAL A 13 -1.12 -56.47 18.00
N LEU A 14 -1.55 -55.44 17.23
CA LEU A 14 -2.94 -54.95 17.26
C LEU A 14 -3.31 -54.33 15.91
N SER A 15 -4.22 -55.00 15.21
CA SER A 15 -4.89 -54.52 14.00
C SER A 15 -5.97 -53.50 14.35
N LEU A 16 -6.05 -52.40 13.59
CA LEU A 16 -7.31 -51.74 13.32
C LEU A 16 -7.48 -51.62 11.81
N LEU A 17 -8.53 -52.29 11.36
CA LEU A 17 -9.05 -52.39 10.01
C LEU A 17 -9.81 -51.11 9.63
N LEU A 18 -9.62 -50.69 8.37
CA LEU A 18 -10.64 -50.23 7.42
C LEU A 18 -11.63 -49.13 7.85
N ILE A 19 -11.48 -47.94 7.26
CA ILE A 19 -12.60 -47.26 6.58
C ILE A 19 -12.11 -46.75 5.22
N SER A 20 -12.53 -47.46 4.18
CA SER A 20 -12.73 -46.97 2.82
C SER A 20 -14.15 -46.39 2.75
N CYS A 21 -14.31 -45.15 2.29
CA CYS A 21 -15.53 -44.51 1.74
C CYS A 21 -15.28 -42.99 1.69
N GLY A 22 -15.45 -42.23 0.61
CA GLY A 22 -15.98 -42.51 -0.73
C GLY A 22 -15.80 -41.28 -1.64
N GLU A 23 -16.01 -41.48 -2.93
CA GLU A 23 -16.17 -40.43 -3.95
C GLU A 23 -17.36 -39.49 -3.66
N ASP A 24 -17.24 -38.27 -4.22
CA ASP A 24 -18.26 -37.25 -4.48
C ASP A 24 -19.15 -36.76 -3.33
N GLY A 25 -18.85 -35.54 -2.85
CA GLY A 25 -19.69 -34.80 -1.92
C GLY A 25 -19.41 -33.31 -1.97
N ASP A 26 -20.30 -32.59 -2.66
CA ASP A 26 -20.49 -31.14 -2.64
C ASP A 26 -20.39 -30.60 -1.20
N GLY A 27 -19.33 -29.83 -0.94
CA GLY A 27 -18.96 -29.39 0.41
C GLY A 27 -18.43 -27.98 0.35
N GLY A 28 -19.36 -27.02 0.46
CA GLY A 28 -19.07 -25.58 0.56
C GLY A 28 -18.14 -25.26 1.72
N GLY A 29 -16.84 -25.44 1.47
CA GLY A 29 -15.79 -24.85 2.28
C GLY A 29 -15.99 -23.35 2.19
N THR A 30 -16.44 -22.76 3.29
CA THR A 30 -16.39 -21.32 3.45
C THR A 30 -14.97 -20.89 3.09
N PRO A 31 -14.78 -20.04 2.06
CA PRO A 31 -13.43 -19.61 1.70
C PRO A 31 -12.85 -18.95 2.95
N THR A 32 -11.76 -19.51 3.46
CA THR A 32 -11.00 -18.84 4.51
C THR A 32 -10.59 -17.49 3.93
N PRO A 33 -10.94 -16.35 4.55
CA PRO A 33 -10.61 -15.05 3.98
C PRO A 33 -9.09 -14.97 3.84
N THR A 34 -8.61 -14.82 2.62
CA THR A 34 -7.19 -14.56 2.35
C THR A 34 -6.81 -13.28 3.11
N PRO A 35 -5.74 -13.29 3.92
CA PRO A 35 -5.27 -12.08 4.58
C PRO A 35 -5.05 -10.97 3.54
N THR A 36 -5.70 -9.82 3.71
CA THR A 36 -5.50 -8.67 2.83
C THR A 36 -4.06 -8.19 2.96
N ASP A 37 -3.35 -8.04 1.83
CA ASP A 37 -2.01 -7.46 1.82
C ASP A 37 -2.08 -6.05 2.46
N PRO A 38 -1.23 -5.74 3.46
CA PRO A 38 -1.27 -4.45 4.14
C PRO A 38 -1.00 -3.27 3.20
N LEU A 39 -0.28 -3.46 2.09
CA LEU A 39 -0.08 -2.44 1.06
C LEU A 39 -1.33 -2.26 0.21
N ASP A 40 -2.05 -3.33 -0.13
CA ASP A 40 -3.34 -3.21 -0.83
C ASP A 40 -4.38 -2.51 0.05
N ALA A 41 -4.45 -2.84 1.34
CA ALA A 41 -5.33 -2.16 2.29
C ALA A 41 -5.01 -0.66 2.39
N GLN A 42 -3.73 -0.30 2.43
CA GLN A 42 -3.28 1.09 2.45
C GLN A 42 -3.61 1.81 1.13
N ALA A 43 -3.36 1.17 -0.01
CA ALA A 43 -3.65 1.72 -1.33
C ALA A 43 -5.15 1.95 -1.54
N ALA A 44 -5.99 1.07 -0.99
CA ALA A 44 -7.45 1.25 -1.00
C ALA A 44 -7.88 2.53 -0.28
N LEU A 45 -7.25 2.87 0.86
CA LEU A 45 -7.53 4.13 1.57
C LEU A 45 -7.13 5.35 0.75
N LEU A 46 -5.99 5.28 0.06
CA LEU A 46 -5.47 6.37 -0.78
C LEU A 46 -6.37 6.68 -1.97
N ASN A 47 -7.02 5.68 -2.59
CA ASN A 47 -7.89 5.89 -3.74
C ASN A 47 -9.01 6.89 -3.45
N GLY A 48 -9.17 7.91 -4.30
CA GLY A 48 -10.25 8.89 -4.23
C GLY A 48 -9.80 10.31 -4.53
N ASN A 49 -10.74 11.24 -4.32
CA ASN A 49 -10.51 12.68 -4.47
C ASN A 49 -10.20 13.29 -3.11
N TRP A 50 -9.07 13.98 -3.03
CA TRP A 50 -8.59 14.69 -1.86
C TRP A 50 -8.55 16.19 -2.17
N LYS A 51 -8.99 17.01 -1.23
CA LYS A 51 -8.90 18.47 -1.30
C LYS A 51 -8.07 18.98 -0.13
N VAL A 52 -7.26 20.01 -0.37
CA VAL A 52 -6.58 20.69 0.74
C VAL A 52 -7.64 21.16 1.74
N LYS A 53 -7.40 20.87 3.01
CA LYS A 53 -8.43 21.00 4.05
C LYS A 53 -8.85 22.46 4.29
N ASP A 54 -7.89 23.36 4.48
CA ASP A 54 -8.11 24.79 4.73
C ASP A 54 -6.84 25.62 4.49
N ALA A 55 -6.91 26.92 4.77
CA ALA A 55 -5.82 27.88 4.59
C ALA A 55 -4.54 27.61 5.40
N ASN A 56 -4.60 26.76 6.43
CA ASN A 56 -3.45 26.44 7.28
C ASN A 56 -2.88 25.04 6.99
N SER A 57 -3.39 24.38 5.95
CA SER A 57 -3.17 22.96 5.69
C SER A 57 -1.98 22.67 4.78
N VAL A 58 -1.30 23.70 4.28
CA VAL A 58 -0.08 23.55 3.50
C VAL A 58 1.02 24.38 4.10
N THR A 59 2.16 23.74 4.36
CA THR A 59 3.34 24.44 4.89
C THR A 59 4.59 24.11 4.08
N LYS A 60 5.46 25.11 3.96
CA LYS A 60 6.84 24.99 3.46
C LYS A 60 7.77 25.42 4.59
N ASP A 61 8.63 24.51 5.04
CA ASP A 61 9.56 24.72 6.16
C ASP A 61 8.87 25.27 7.42
N GLY A 62 7.65 24.78 7.69
CA GLY A 62 6.83 25.19 8.83
C GLY A 62 6.07 26.51 8.65
N THR A 63 6.26 27.21 7.52
CA THR A 63 5.52 28.43 7.18
C THR A 63 4.32 28.10 6.29
N ILE A 64 3.16 28.67 6.58
CA ILE A 64 1.93 28.45 5.80
C ILE A 64 2.09 28.99 4.37
N VAL A 65 1.59 28.23 3.40
CA VAL A 65 1.54 28.59 1.98
C VAL A 65 0.10 28.49 1.48
N ASP A 66 -0.44 29.59 0.96
CA ASP A 66 -1.86 29.73 0.63
C ASP A 66 -2.21 29.46 -0.85
N VAL A 67 -1.22 29.40 -1.75
CA VAL A 67 -1.44 29.15 -3.20
C VAL A 67 -2.14 27.82 -3.49
N PHE A 68 -2.10 26.87 -2.54
CA PHE A 68 -2.66 25.53 -2.65
C PHE A 68 -4.05 25.36 -2.03
N ILE A 69 -4.70 26.42 -1.54
CA ILE A 69 -5.99 26.29 -0.82
C ILE A 69 -7.07 25.60 -1.68
N THR A 70 -7.06 25.84 -2.98
CA THR A 70 -8.02 25.21 -3.92
C THR A 70 -7.48 23.93 -4.54
N MET A 71 -6.34 23.42 -4.07
CA MET A 71 -5.70 22.26 -4.67
C MET A 71 -6.51 20.99 -4.42
N THR A 72 -6.64 20.18 -5.47
CA THR A 72 -7.15 18.81 -5.38
C THR A 72 -6.09 17.81 -5.80
N LEU A 73 -6.17 16.60 -5.23
CA LEU A 73 -5.36 15.43 -5.54
C LEU A 73 -6.31 14.26 -5.75
N ASN A 74 -6.40 13.75 -6.97
CA ASN A 74 -7.07 12.48 -7.25
C ASN A 74 -6.01 11.38 -7.25
N ILE A 75 -6.22 10.32 -6.46
CA ILE A 75 -5.45 9.08 -6.53
C ILE A 75 -6.37 8.00 -7.10
N SER A 76 -5.89 7.27 -8.11
CA SER A 76 -6.66 6.24 -8.80
C SER A 76 -5.81 5.01 -9.14
N GLY A 77 -6.48 3.86 -9.25
CA GLY A 77 -5.83 2.59 -9.58
C GLY A 77 -4.80 2.13 -8.54
N GLY A 78 -4.88 2.65 -7.31
CA GLY A 78 -3.97 2.29 -6.23
C GLY A 78 -4.11 0.82 -5.84
N THR A 79 -2.99 0.11 -5.88
CA THR A 79 -2.77 -1.27 -5.42
C THR A 79 -1.43 -1.33 -4.67
N LYS A 80 -1.07 -2.51 -4.15
CA LYS A 80 0.27 -2.75 -3.59
C LYS A 80 1.43 -2.46 -4.56
N ASP A 81 1.18 -2.53 -5.87
CA ASP A 81 2.19 -2.30 -6.90
C ASP A 81 2.28 -0.82 -7.33
N GLY A 82 1.43 0.04 -6.77
CA GLY A 82 1.39 1.47 -7.06
C GLY A 82 0.05 1.93 -7.63
N GLY A 83 0.04 3.14 -8.16
CA GLY A 83 -1.13 3.75 -8.78
C GLY A 83 -0.80 5.05 -9.51
N ASN A 84 -1.84 5.77 -9.91
CA ASN A 84 -1.73 7.06 -10.59
C ASN A 84 -2.26 8.18 -9.71
N TYR A 85 -1.83 9.40 -10.00
CA TYR A 85 -2.41 10.59 -9.42
C TYR A 85 -2.57 11.71 -10.45
N SER A 86 -3.49 12.62 -10.18
CA SER A 86 -3.61 13.91 -10.85
C SER A 86 -3.90 15.01 -9.84
N THR A 87 -3.41 16.21 -10.09
CA THR A 87 -3.66 17.37 -9.24
C THR A 87 -4.26 18.52 -10.02
N SER A 88 -5.01 19.36 -9.32
CA SER A 88 -5.40 20.68 -9.79
C SER A 88 -4.78 21.69 -8.83
N HIS A 89 -4.01 22.65 -9.32
CA HIS A 89 -3.41 23.73 -8.53
C HIS A 89 -3.22 24.97 -9.41
N ASN A 90 -2.87 26.10 -8.79
CA ASN A 90 -2.69 27.39 -9.48
C ASN A 90 -1.21 27.80 -9.63
N GLU A 91 -0.27 26.89 -9.38
CA GLU A 91 1.15 27.16 -9.63
C GLU A 91 1.42 27.43 -11.12
N ASP A 92 2.42 28.27 -11.41
CA ASP A 92 2.89 28.49 -12.77
C ASP A 92 3.47 27.21 -13.38
N SER A 93 3.32 27.06 -14.70
CA SER A 93 3.82 25.86 -15.36
C SER A 93 5.34 25.76 -15.27
N GLY A 94 5.85 24.57 -14.91
CA GLY A 94 7.26 24.33 -14.61
C GLY A 94 7.65 24.68 -13.17
N THR A 95 6.79 25.37 -12.42
CA THR A 95 7.02 25.70 -11.01
C THR A 95 6.27 24.80 -10.03
N GLU A 96 5.67 23.72 -10.49
CA GLU A 96 4.83 22.85 -9.69
C GLU A 96 5.63 22.02 -8.66
N VAL A 97 5.25 22.06 -7.39
CA VAL A 97 5.75 21.11 -6.37
C VAL A 97 5.02 19.77 -6.47
N TRP A 98 3.77 19.82 -6.95
CA TRP A 98 2.95 18.68 -7.33
C TRP A 98 2.71 18.72 -8.84
N PRO A 99 3.30 17.79 -9.63
CA PRO A 99 2.98 17.67 -11.04
C PRO A 99 1.48 17.46 -11.25
N ASN A 100 0.93 18.07 -12.31
CA ASN A 100 -0.48 17.90 -12.71
C ASN A 100 -0.93 16.44 -12.81
N SER A 101 -0.01 15.52 -13.12
CA SER A 101 -0.24 14.08 -13.04
C SER A 101 1.06 13.30 -12.90
N GLY A 102 0.94 12.05 -12.48
CA GLY A 102 2.05 11.12 -12.38
C GLY A 102 1.61 9.75 -11.87
N SER A 103 2.61 8.95 -11.51
CA SER A 103 2.41 7.66 -10.88
C SER A 103 3.21 7.55 -9.59
N TRP A 104 2.81 6.62 -8.73
CA TRP A 104 3.47 6.36 -7.45
C TRP A 104 3.62 4.87 -7.20
N THR A 105 4.59 4.51 -6.38
CA THR A 105 4.81 3.15 -5.84
C THR A 105 5.11 3.22 -4.34
N PHE A 106 4.94 2.14 -3.59
CA PHE A 106 5.42 2.11 -2.20
C PHE A 106 6.95 2.03 -2.16
N GLN A 107 7.58 2.93 -1.42
CA GLN A 107 9.04 2.94 -1.32
C GLN A 107 9.52 1.80 -0.43
N GLY A 108 10.23 0.83 -1.02
CA GLY A 108 10.85 -0.26 -0.26
C GLY A 108 9.86 -1.13 0.52
N GLY A 109 8.60 -1.20 0.09
CA GLY A 109 7.52 -1.92 0.78
C GLY A 109 7.02 -1.26 2.07
N ASP A 110 7.40 -0.01 2.34
CA ASP A 110 6.88 0.76 3.48
C ASP A 110 5.51 1.35 3.11
N LYS A 111 4.45 0.87 3.77
CA LYS A 111 3.07 1.34 3.57
C LYS A 111 2.88 2.85 3.85
N ASN A 112 3.80 3.46 4.60
CA ASN A 112 3.73 4.87 4.93
C ASN A 112 4.63 5.74 4.05
N LYS A 113 5.23 5.18 2.99
CA LYS A 113 6.08 5.93 2.05
C LYS A 113 5.73 5.65 0.61
N LEU A 114 5.46 6.72 -0.13
CA LEU A 114 5.24 6.67 -1.58
C LEU A 114 6.44 7.27 -2.30
N GLN A 115 6.87 6.64 -3.38
CA GLN A 115 7.80 7.21 -4.34
C GLN A 115 7.04 7.59 -5.61
N ARG A 116 6.99 8.89 -5.91
CA ARG A 116 6.47 9.43 -7.18
C ARG A 116 7.44 9.12 -8.32
N ASN A 117 6.92 9.07 -9.54
CA ASN A 117 7.69 8.83 -10.76
C ASN A 117 8.68 9.93 -11.11
N ASP A 118 8.58 11.11 -10.51
CA ASP A 118 9.58 12.19 -10.58
C ASP A 118 10.70 12.06 -9.54
N GLY A 119 10.72 10.98 -8.76
CA GLY A 119 11.75 10.66 -7.79
C GLY A 119 11.51 11.23 -6.39
N VAL A 120 10.45 12.00 -6.18
CA VAL A 120 10.10 12.52 -4.84
C VAL A 120 9.57 11.38 -3.97
N VAL A 121 10.19 11.21 -2.82
CA VAL A 121 9.75 10.28 -1.78
C VAL A 121 8.93 11.04 -0.75
N MET A 122 7.71 10.59 -0.51
CA MET A 122 6.75 11.19 0.40
C MET A 122 6.41 10.26 1.54
N SER A 123 6.37 10.79 2.76
CA SER A 123 5.74 10.10 3.89
C SER A 123 4.24 10.40 3.87
N ILE A 124 3.43 9.40 4.20
CA ILE A 124 1.97 9.51 4.23
C ILE A 124 1.39 9.03 5.56
N SER A 125 0.28 9.63 5.95
CA SER A 125 -0.62 9.13 7.00
C SER A 125 -2.05 9.30 6.51
N VAL A 126 -2.71 8.18 6.21
CA VAL A 126 -4.05 8.17 5.59
C VAL A 126 -5.06 7.47 6.48
N THR A 127 -6.27 8.00 6.49
CA THR A 127 -7.48 7.38 7.05
C THR A 127 -8.57 7.37 5.97
N GLU A 128 -9.79 6.97 6.33
CA GLU A 128 -10.92 7.04 5.39
C GLU A 128 -11.24 8.49 4.93
N SER A 129 -10.94 9.49 5.75
CA SER A 129 -11.35 10.89 5.52
C SER A 129 -10.22 11.91 5.52
N THR A 130 -9.00 11.53 5.93
CA THR A 130 -7.85 12.43 5.98
C THR A 130 -6.63 11.81 5.31
N LEU A 131 -5.82 12.66 4.66
CA LEU A 131 -4.53 12.28 4.11
C LEU A 131 -3.54 13.39 4.45
N ARG A 132 -2.48 13.06 5.19
CA ARG A 132 -1.33 13.92 5.37
C ARG A 132 -0.18 13.41 4.52
N THR A 133 0.46 14.31 3.77
CA THR A 133 1.70 14.02 3.03
C THR A 133 2.81 14.94 3.52
N SER A 134 4.04 14.43 3.55
CA SER A 134 5.23 15.27 3.75
C SER A 134 6.40 14.79 2.91
N PHE A 135 7.15 15.72 2.33
CA PHE A 135 8.27 15.43 1.46
C PHE A 135 9.21 16.62 1.32
N THR A 136 10.42 16.35 0.86
CA THR A 136 11.43 17.38 0.58
C THR A 136 11.64 17.45 -0.93
N VAL A 137 11.64 18.66 -1.47
CA VAL A 137 12.11 18.95 -2.84
C VAL A 137 13.44 19.65 -2.71
N SER A 138 14.41 19.30 -3.54
CA SER A 138 15.73 19.96 -3.55
C SER A 138 15.95 20.69 -4.87
N GLY A 139 16.47 21.92 -4.76
CA GLY A 139 16.84 22.75 -5.90
C GLY A 139 15.75 23.72 -6.37
N GLY A 140 16.19 24.86 -6.90
CA GLY A 140 15.31 25.91 -7.40
C GLY A 140 14.48 26.60 -6.31
N ILE A 141 13.46 27.34 -6.73
CA ILE A 141 12.59 28.13 -5.83
C ILE A 141 11.68 27.25 -4.93
N LYS A 142 11.54 25.97 -5.26
CA LYS A 142 10.67 25.01 -4.56
C LYS A 142 11.39 24.26 -3.44
N ASP A 143 12.71 24.44 -3.33
CA ASP A 143 13.55 23.80 -2.32
C ASP A 143 12.96 24.02 -0.93
N GLY A 144 12.80 22.94 -0.17
CA GLY A 144 12.21 22.97 1.17
C GLY A 144 11.40 21.72 1.52
N ASN A 145 10.96 21.70 2.78
CA ASN A 145 10.12 20.63 3.33
C ASN A 145 8.66 21.01 3.23
N TRP A 146 7.91 20.23 2.48
CA TRP A 146 6.51 20.45 2.22
C TRP A 146 5.65 19.51 3.05
N VAL A 147 4.54 20.04 3.58
CA VAL A 147 3.50 19.27 4.24
C VAL A 147 2.15 19.69 3.67
N PHE A 148 1.32 18.72 3.31
CA PHE A 148 -0.06 18.94 2.88
C PHE A 148 -1.00 18.09 3.72
N ASP A 149 -2.03 18.73 4.28
CA ASP A 149 -3.16 18.10 4.93
C ASP A 149 -4.40 18.17 4.03
N PHE A 150 -4.88 16.99 3.63
CA PHE A 150 -6.04 16.82 2.78
C PHE A 150 -7.20 16.17 3.53
N ILE A 151 -8.41 16.41 3.01
CA ILE A 151 -9.65 15.73 3.38
C ILE A 151 -10.37 15.20 2.14
N LYS A 152 -11.25 14.22 2.32
CA LYS A 152 -12.20 13.74 1.30
C LYS A 152 -13.48 14.58 1.33
#